data_AF-A0A0W1CPC6-F1
#
_entry.id   AF-A0A0W1CPC6-F1
#
_cell.length_a   1.000
_cell.length_b   1.000
_cell.length_c   1.000
_cell.angle_alpha   90.00
_cell.angle_beta   90.00
_cell.angle_gamma   90.00
#
_symmetry.space_group_name_H-M   'P 1'
#
loop_
_entity.id
_entity.type
_entity.pdbx_description
1 polymer ?
#
loop_
_entity_poly.entity_id
_entity_poly.type
_entity_poly.pdbx_seq_one_letter_code
_entity_poly.pdbx_strand_id
1 'polypeptide(L)'
;MAMAEHYLEASFSFACTDAELALLKEIFGAASDMMSGIVAPAPSPKILELFPPEDEDDLWSGLGTIFCDAYFPDFGARFEAGTASIDGVGQIAHIYGTPTFQPDPVATVIHRCCAESLLRAAIGFEWSESCSKPREGEFGGGWCAIFADRIEMHSTSEALSAALGQSAPSDPPHLERDAWTEYPAHPLADWKYQIANDDTRLGYRDWIAARVLGEPHDTAGDTDATSPVPEAPGLYLHLYHGRKDPDENLEDWGSEGPVIGPLAYVHTTYMCDVKFAAAPDVMDRFFPAVMAEWCARGLSNVAGPLCDWRLTIFDDYVEYDGIYYGDWTVFAATPSEVDERFAKVAKAA
;
A
#
# COMPACT_ATOMS: atom_id res chain seq x y z
N MET A 1 26.73 -11.16 12.55
CA MET A 1 26.09 -10.94 11.23
C MET A 1 24.62 -11.27 11.43
N ALA A 2 23.75 -10.28 11.56
CA ALA A 2 22.34 -10.52 11.87
C ALA A 2 21.62 -11.08 10.63
N MET A 3 20.93 -12.21 10.78
CA MET A 3 20.13 -12.84 9.71
C MET A 3 19.05 -11.86 9.21
N ALA A 4 18.65 -11.98 7.95
CA ALA A 4 17.48 -11.27 7.44
C ALA A 4 16.32 -12.24 7.45
N GLU A 5 15.14 -11.72 7.75
CA GLU A 5 13.89 -12.46 7.75
C GLU A 5 13.22 -12.24 6.39
N HIS A 6 12.64 -13.28 5.83
CA HIS A 6 11.94 -13.25 4.57
C HIS A 6 10.45 -13.47 4.87
N TYR A 7 9.60 -12.65 4.25
CA TYR A 7 8.17 -12.66 4.48
C TYR A 7 7.48 -12.95 3.15
N LEU A 8 6.62 -13.97 3.14
CA LEU A 8 5.71 -14.25 2.04
C LEU A 8 4.30 -14.08 2.56
N GLU A 9 3.53 -13.16 1.98
CA GLU A 9 2.22 -12.76 2.50
C GLU A 9 1.18 -12.68 1.37
N ALA A 10 -0.08 -12.96 1.69
CA ALA A 10 -1.21 -12.91 0.76
C ALA A 10 -2.49 -12.53 1.50
N SER A 11 -3.46 -11.95 0.82
CA SER A 11 -4.78 -11.67 1.40
C SER A 11 -5.84 -11.70 0.32
N PHE A 12 -6.77 -12.64 0.43
CA PHE A 12 -7.79 -12.82 -0.60
C PHE A 12 -9.05 -13.48 -0.05
N SER A 13 -10.11 -13.38 -0.83
CA SER A 13 -11.37 -14.07 -0.53
C SER A 13 -12.04 -14.55 -1.81
N PHE A 14 -12.86 -15.59 -1.68
CA PHE A 14 -13.64 -16.11 -2.78
C PHE A 14 -14.97 -16.68 -2.30
N ALA A 15 -15.96 -16.70 -3.18
CA ALA A 15 -17.25 -17.31 -2.90
C ALA A 15 -17.15 -18.83 -3.07
N CYS A 16 -17.69 -19.57 -2.11
CA CYS A 16 -17.83 -21.02 -2.20
C CYS A 16 -19.17 -21.52 -1.66
N THR A 17 -19.49 -22.79 -1.89
CA THR A 17 -20.68 -23.41 -1.28
C THR A 17 -20.45 -23.68 0.21
N ASP A 18 -21.55 -23.89 0.96
CA ASP A 18 -21.47 -24.24 2.40
C ASP A 18 -20.67 -25.54 2.63
N ALA A 19 -20.83 -26.52 1.72
CA ALA A 19 -20.14 -27.79 1.80
C ALA A 19 -18.63 -27.64 1.58
N GLU A 20 -18.22 -26.85 0.58
CA GLU A 20 -16.81 -26.59 0.30
C GLU A 20 -16.16 -25.78 1.44
N LEU A 21 -16.89 -24.81 2.01
CA LEU A 21 -16.40 -24.05 3.17
C LEU A 21 -16.17 -24.95 4.39
N ALA A 22 -17.02 -25.96 4.59
CA ALA A 22 -16.84 -26.92 5.68
C ALA A 22 -15.57 -27.76 5.50
N LEU A 23 -15.25 -28.17 4.26
CA LEU A 23 -14.00 -28.88 3.95
C LEU A 23 -12.77 -28.01 4.20
N LEU A 24 -12.82 -26.74 3.79
CA LEU A 24 -11.73 -25.79 4.04
C LEU A 24 -11.52 -25.62 5.56
N LYS A 25 -12.58 -25.39 6.34
CA LYS A 25 -12.49 -25.30 7.81
C LYS A 25 -11.85 -26.52 8.44
N GLU A 26 -12.23 -27.71 7.97
CA GLU A 26 -11.71 -28.97 8.48
C GLU A 26 -10.20 -29.09 8.22
N ILE A 27 -9.75 -28.83 6.99
CA ILE A 27 -8.33 -28.91 6.60
C ILE A 27 -7.49 -27.87 7.34
N PHE A 28 -7.91 -26.60 7.34
CA PHE A 28 -7.16 -25.53 8.02
C PHE A 28 -7.11 -25.76 9.53
N GLY A 29 -8.20 -26.26 10.12
CA GLY A 29 -8.23 -26.66 11.53
C GLY A 29 -7.28 -27.81 11.84
N ALA A 30 -7.30 -28.88 11.03
CA ALA A 30 -6.41 -30.03 11.20
C ALA A 30 -4.93 -29.65 11.07
N ALA A 31 -4.58 -28.82 10.07
CA ALA A 31 -3.21 -28.32 9.93
C ALA A 31 -2.76 -27.50 11.15
N SER A 32 -3.62 -26.61 11.66
CA SER A 32 -3.35 -25.85 12.88
C SER A 32 -3.15 -26.74 14.12
N ASP A 33 -3.98 -27.78 14.27
CA ASP A 33 -3.85 -28.75 15.37
C ASP A 33 -2.53 -29.50 15.27
N MET A 34 -2.20 -30.05 14.09
CA MET A 34 -0.95 -30.78 13.84
C MET A 34 0.28 -29.91 14.12
N MET A 35 0.30 -28.66 13.66
CA MET A 35 1.38 -27.70 13.93
C MET A 35 1.49 -27.36 15.43
N SER A 36 0.38 -27.39 16.16
CA SER A 36 0.36 -27.16 17.61
C SER A 36 0.71 -28.41 18.43
N GLY A 37 1.00 -29.55 17.80
CA GLY A 37 1.19 -30.84 18.45
C GLY A 37 -0.09 -31.41 19.08
N ILE A 38 -1.25 -30.91 18.66
CA ILE A 38 -2.57 -31.40 19.05
C ILE A 38 -2.96 -32.51 18.08
N VAL A 39 -3.54 -33.60 18.61
CA VAL A 39 -4.07 -34.68 17.76
C VAL A 39 -5.29 -34.15 17.03
N ALA A 40 -5.15 -33.93 15.72
CA ALA A 40 -6.25 -33.50 14.87
C ALA A 40 -7.40 -34.53 14.89
N PRO A 41 -8.67 -34.08 14.81
CA PRO A 41 -9.80 -34.98 14.64
C PRO A 41 -9.63 -35.87 13.41
N ALA A 42 -10.29 -37.04 13.41
CA ALA A 42 -10.29 -37.91 12.24
C ALA A 42 -10.91 -37.18 11.03
N PRO A 43 -10.29 -37.26 9.83
CA PRO A 43 -10.82 -36.60 8.64
C PRO A 43 -12.20 -37.15 8.26
N SER A 44 -13.03 -36.29 7.70
CA SER A 44 -14.32 -36.68 7.13
C SER A 44 -14.13 -37.58 5.92
N PRO A 45 -15.14 -38.41 5.57
CA PRO A 45 -15.05 -39.28 4.39
C PRO A 45 -14.72 -38.52 3.10
N LYS A 46 -15.17 -37.26 2.99
CA LYS A 46 -14.89 -36.44 1.81
C LYS A 46 -13.44 -35.98 1.78
N ILE A 47 -12.83 -35.65 2.91
CA ILE A 47 -11.40 -35.35 2.98
C ILE A 47 -10.55 -36.58 2.62
N LEU A 48 -10.91 -37.77 3.11
CA LEU A 48 -10.22 -39.02 2.74
C LEU A 48 -10.31 -39.33 1.23
N GLU A 49 -11.41 -38.96 0.58
CA GLU A 49 -11.54 -39.08 -0.87
C GLU A 49 -10.64 -38.10 -1.64
N LEU A 50 -10.57 -36.84 -1.16
CA LEU A 50 -9.79 -35.77 -1.79
C LEU A 50 -8.28 -35.87 -1.50
N PHE A 51 -7.92 -36.45 -0.36
CA PHE A 51 -6.57 -36.66 0.12
C PHE A 51 -6.43 -38.09 0.66
N PRO A 52 -6.34 -39.10 -0.23
CA PRO A 52 -6.20 -40.50 0.18
C PRO A 52 -4.95 -40.68 1.07
N PRO A 53 -5.05 -41.39 2.22
CA PRO A 53 -3.90 -41.66 3.06
C PRO A 53 -2.80 -42.44 2.31
N GLU A 54 -1.55 -42.04 2.52
CA GLU A 54 -0.35 -42.76 2.06
C GLU A 54 0.15 -43.76 3.11
N ASP A 55 -0.23 -43.57 4.37
CA ASP A 55 0.04 -44.45 5.51
C ASP A 55 -1.29 -44.91 6.14
N GLU A 56 -1.44 -46.22 6.35
CA GLU A 56 -2.64 -46.81 6.96
C GLU A 56 -2.82 -46.39 8.43
N ASP A 57 -1.72 -46.06 9.12
CA ASP A 57 -1.71 -45.64 10.52
C ASP A 57 -1.87 -44.11 10.69
N ASP A 58 -1.77 -43.33 9.61
CA ASP A 58 -1.95 -41.88 9.59
C ASP A 58 -2.93 -41.43 8.50
N LEU A 59 -4.17 -41.17 8.93
CA LEU A 59 -5.26 -40.74 8.04
C LEU A 59 -5.04 -39.35 7.41
N TRP A 60 -4.11 -38.54 7.93
CA TRP A 60 -3.77 -37.22 7.38
C TRP A 60 -2.54 -37.25 6.47
N SER A 61 -1.85 -38.39 6.34
CA SER A 61 -0.65 -38.56 5.53
C SER A 61 -0.83 -38.10 4.07
N GLY A 62 -2.01 -38.32 3.49
CA GLY A 62 -2.36 -37.85 2.15
C GLY A 62 -2.37 -36.32 2.02
N LEU A 63 -2.85 -35.61 3.06
CA LEU A 63 -2.80 -34.14 3.11
C LEU A 63 -1.36 -33.67 3.27
N GLY A 64 -0.55 -34.36 4.08
CA GLY A 64 0.87 -34.06 4.29
C GLY A 64 1.70 -33.94 3.00
N THR A 65 1.31 -34.66 1.94
CA THR A 65 2.01 -34.69 0.64
C THR A 65 2.05 -33.35 -0.10
N ILE A 66 1.15 -32.41 0.23
CA ILE A 66 1.09 -31.12 -0.47
C ILE A 66 2.07 -30.10 0.10
N PHE A 67 2.59 -30.32 1.32
CA PHE A 67 3.48 -29.39 2.01
C PHE A 67 4.95 -29.67 1.68
N CYS A 68 5.77 -28.62 1.77
CA CYS A 68 7.22 -28.76 1.65
C CYS A 68 7.84 -29.53 2.83
N ASP A 69 7.22 -29.46 4.01
CA ASP A 69 7.56 -30.22 5.20
C ASP A 69 6.31 -30.94 5.73
N ALA A 70 6.21 -32.23 5.44
CA ALA A 70 5.09 -33.06 5.87
C ALA A 70 5.01 -33.27 7.39
N TYR A 71 6.10 -33.03 8.13
CA TYR A 71 6.11 -33.15 9.60
C TYR A 71 5.54 -31.91 10.29
N PHE A 72 5.55 -30.76 9.61
CA PHE A 72 5.04 -29.49 10.11
C PHE A 72 4.10 -28.87 9.05
N PRO A 73 2.93 -29.48 8.81
CA PRO A 73 1.99 -29.01 7.81
C PRO A 73 1.42 -27.64 8.21
N ASP A 74 1.87 -26.60 7.52
CA ASP A 74 1.45 -25.22 7.75
C ASP A 74 1.13 -24.55 6.40
N PHE A 75 -0.06 -23.97 6.29
CA PHE A 75 -0.42 -23.13 5.13
C PHE A 75 0.22 -21.74 5.20
N GLY A 76 0.74 -21.36 6.38
CA GLY A 76 1.17 -20.01 6.68
C GLY A 76 0.03 -19.03 6.47
N ALA A 77 -1.19 -19.40 6.87
CA ALA A 77 -2.37 -18.59 6.64
C ALA A 77 -3.44 -18.81 7.71
N ARG A 78 -4.13 -17.73 8.06
CA ARG A 78 -5.37 -17.75 8.83
C ARG A 78 -6.56 -17.90 7.90
N PHE A 79 -7.45 -18.81 8.23
CA PHE A 79 -8.71 -19.01 7.53
C PHE A 79 -9.89 -18.43 8.34
N GLU A 80 -10.78 -17.69 7.66
CA GLU A 80 -12.02 -17.21 8.26
C GLU A 80 -13.21 -17.42 7.32
N ALA A 81 -14.37 -17.73 7.90
CA ALA A 81 -15.62 -17.77 7.17
C ALA A 81 -16.35 -16.43 7.32
N GLY A 82 -16.60 -15.78 6.19
CA GLY A 82 -17.41 -14.57 6.09
C GLY A 82 -18.90 -14.89 6.00
N THR A 83 -19.73 -13.86 6.17
CA THR A 83 -21.18 -13.97 5.95
C THR A 83 -21.53 -13.75 4.47
N ALA A 84 -22.62 -14.36 4.01
CA ALA A 84 -23.02 -14.50 2.61
C ALA A 84 -22.87 -13.23 1.75
N SER A 85 -22.55 -13.43 0.48
CA SER A 85 -22.53 -12.36 -0.52
C SER A 85 -23.93 -11.72 -0.68
N ILE A 86 -23.96 -10.49 -1.19
CA ILE A 86 -25.17 -9.67 -1.39
C ILE A 86 -26.27 -10.41 -2.18
N ASP A 87 -25.92 -11.45 -2.94
CA ASP A 87 -26.82 -12.24 -3.78
C ASP A 87 -27.40 -13.49 -3.09
N GLY A 88 -27.06 -13.74 -1.81
CA GLY A 88 -27.69 -14.78 -0.98
C GLY A 88 -27.38 -16.23 -1.36
N VAL A 89 -26.42 -16.46 -2.27
CA VAL A 89 -26.00 -17.79 -2.71
C VAL A 89 -24.51 -18.00 -2.43
N GLY A 90 -24.20 -18.79 -1.40
CA GLY A 90 -22.83 -19.16 -1.02
C GLY A 90 -22.26 -18.37 0.15
N GLN A 91 -21.14 -18.87 0.68
CA GLN A 91 -20.36 -18.28 1.76
C GLN A 91 -19.09 -17.66 1.18
N ILE A 92 -18.43 -16.80 1.95
CA ILE A 92 -17.14 -16.23 1.58
C ILE A 92 -16.05 -16.92 2.43
N ALA A 93 -15.07 -17.52 1.76
CA ALA A 93 -13.84 -17.96 2.39
C ALA A 93 -12.83 -16.81 2.37
N HIS A 94 -12.28 -16.46 3.52
CA HIS A 94 -11.19 -15.49 3.64
C HIS A 94 -9.91 -16.20 4.05
N ILE A 95 -8.81 -15.89 3.36
CA ILE A 95 -7.49 -16.44 3.64
C ILE A 95 -6.53 -15.26 3.78
N TYR A 96 -5.91 -15.17 4.95
CA TYR A 96 -4.91 -14.15 5.28
C TYR A 96 -3.56 -14.85 5.51
N GLY A 97 -2.68 -14.78 4.53
CA GLY A 97 -1.32 -15.27 4.61
C GLY A 97 -0.53 -14.53 5.68
N THR A 98 0.13 -15.28 6.55
CA THR A 98 1.16 -14.82 7.48
C THR A 98 2.52 -14.92 6.79
N PRO A 99 3.62 -14.38 7.36
CA PRO A 99 4.98 -14.46 6.79
C PRO A 99 5.49 -15.79 6.21
N THR A 100 4.86 -16.90 6.58
CA THR A 100 5.19 -18.26 6.13
C THR A 100 4.21 -18.79 5.06
N PHE A 101 3.43 -17.93 4.41
CA PHE A 101 2.39 -18.32 3.45
C PHE A 101 2.93 -19.30 2.41
N GLN A 102 2.17 -20.36 2.15
CA GLN A 102 2.54 -21.39 1.18
C GLN A 102 1.53 -21.41 0.01
N PRO A 103 1.86 -20.76 -1.12
CA PRO A 103 0.97 -20.67 -2.29
C PRO A 103 0.53 -22.03 -2.84
N ASP A 104 1.44 -22.98 -3.04
CA ASP A 104 1.13 -24.29 -3.65
C ASP A 104 0.17 -25.17 -2.81
N PRO A 105 0.39 -25.37 -1.49
CA PRO A 105 -0.57 -26.05 -0.62
C PRO A 105 -1.95 -25.40 -0.63
N VAL A 106 -2.01 -24.07 -0.52
CA VAL A 106 -3.27 -23.33 -0.49
C VAL A 106 -4.02 -23.48 -1.81
N ALA A 107 -3.32 -23.34 -2.95
CA ALA A 107 -3.91 -23.55 -4.27
C ALA A 107 -4.42 -24.98 -4.45
N THR A 108 -3.66 -25.97 -3.98
CA THR A 108 -4.04 -27.39 -4.05
C THR A 108 -5.30 -27.70 -3.25
N VAL A 109 -5.41 -27.16 -2.02
CA VAL A 109 -6.60 -27.32 -1.18
C VAL A 109 -7.81 -26.68 -1.82
N ILE A 110 -7.69 -25.44 -2.32
CA ILE A 110 -8.78 -24.77 -3.02
C ILE A 110 -9.20 -25.59 -4.25
N HIS A 111 -8.26 -26.06 -5.06
CA HIS A 111 -8.54 -26.84 -6.27
C HIS A 111 -9.30 -28.14 -5.96
N ARG A 112 -8.89 -28.88 -4.93
CA ARG A 112 -9.53 -30.17 -4.57
C ARG A 112 -10.85 -29.99 -3.82
N CYS A 113 -10.92 -29.01 -2.91
CA CYS A 113 -12.09 -28.82 -2.06
C CYS A 113 -13.19 -28.00 -2.71
N CYS A 114 -12.89 -27.12 -3.67
CA CYS A 114 -13.84 -26.15 -4.22
C CYS A 114 -14.27 -26.45 -5.67
N ALA A 115 -14.45 -27.73 -6.00
CA ALA A 115 -14.73 -28.16 -7.36
C ALA A 115 -16.03 -27.56 -7.94
N GLU A 116 -17.10 -27.40 -7.16
CA GLU A 116 -18.35 -26.82 -7.65
C GLU A 116 -18.21 -25.32 -7.91
N SER A 117 -17.46 -24.63 -7.06
CA SER A 117 -17.19 -23.21 -7.21
C SER A 117 -16.28 -22.92 -8.41
N LEU A 118 -15.28 -23.77 -8.63
CA LEU A 118 -14.37 -23.66 -9.79
C LEU A 118 -15.07 -23.93 -11.13
N LEU A 119 -16.16 -24.68 -11.15
CA LEU A 119 -17.00 -24.83 -12.35
C LEU A 119 -17.76 -23.54 -12.70
N ARG A 120 -17.93 -22.61 -11.75
CA ARG A 120 -18.64 -21.33 -11.97
C ARG A 120 -17.68 -20.22 -12.37
N ALA A 121 -16.54 -20.12 -11.70
CA ALA A 121 -15.52 -19.12 -11.97
C ALA A 121 -14.14 -19.59 -11.46
N ALA A 122 -13.08 -19.11 -12.12
CA ALA A 122 -11.73 -19.28 -11.60
C ALA A 122 -11.58 -18.53 -10.26
N ILE A 123 -10.78 -19.10 -9.36
CA ILE A 123 -10.39 -18.48 -8.09
C ILE A 123 -8.92 -18.08 -8.22
N GLY A 124 -8.57 -16.88 -7.77
CA GLY A 124 -7.19 -16.42 -7.86
C GLY A 124 -6.75 -15.64 -6.63
N PHE A 125 -5.45 -15.58 -6.45
CA PHE A 125 -4.82 -14.78 -5.40
C PHE A 125 -3.44 -14.30 -5.84
N GLU A 126 -2.97 -13.26 -5.17
CA GLU A 126 -1.63 -12.69 -5.34
C GLU A 126 -0.86 -12.88 -4.03
N TRP A 127 0.46 -12.90 -4.11
CA TRP A 127 1.34 -12.84 -2.95
C TRP A 127 2.47 -11.85 -3.17
N SER A 128 3.00 -11.33 -2.08
CA SER A 128 4.21 -10.50 -2.06
C SER A 128 5.34 -11.20 -1.32
N GLU A 129 6.56 -11.02 -1.82
CA GLU A 129 7.79 -11.43 -1.14
C GLU A 129 8.57 -10.19 -0.71
N SER A 130 8.92 -10.13 0.57
CA SER A 130 9.71 -9.05 1.14
C SER A 130 10.75 -9.56 2.12
N CYS A 131 11.66 -8.68 2.55
CA CYS A 131 12.73 -9.02 3.48
C CYS A 131 12.97 -7.88 4.47
N SER A 132 13.30 -8.20 5.73
CA SER A 132 13.60 -7.20 6.76
C SER A 132 14.88 -6.41 6.50
N LYS A 133 15.69 -6.83 5.51
CA LYS A 133 16.88 -6.11 5.05
C LYS A 133 16.92 -6.11 3.52
N PRO A 134 17.18 -4.96 2.88
CA PRO A 134 17.30 -4.90 1.43
C PRO A 134 18.47 -5.77 0.97
N ARG A 135 18.14 -6.83 0.23
CA ARG A 135 19.08 -7.78 -0.35
C ARG A 135 18.75 -7.90 -1.84
N GLU A 136 19.79 -8.02 -2.65
CA GLU A 136 19.64 -8.16 -4.10
C GLU A 136 18.81 -9.40 -4.44
N GLY A 137 17.70 -9.22 -5.17
CA GLY A 137 16.84 -10.32 -5.62
C GLY A 137 15.85 -10.88 -4.59
N GLU A 138 15.76 -10.30 -3.40
CA GLU A 138 14.90 -10.80 -2.29
C GLU A 138 13.54 -10.10 -2.19
N PHE A 139 13.16 -9.31 -3.20
CA PHE A 139 11.83 -8.72 -3.36
C PHE A 139 11.15 -9.33 -4.58
N GLY A 140 9.86 -9.60 -4.46
CA GLY A 140 9.11 -10.25 -5.51
C GLY A 140 7.67 -10.50 -5.09
N GLY A 141 7.19 -11.67 -5.46
CA GLY A 141 5.79 -12.04 -5.34
C GLY A 141 5.32 -12.73 -6.61
N GLY A 142 4.01 -12.90 -6.74
CA GLY A 142 3.42 -13.56 -7.89
C GLY A 142 1.91 -13.67 -7.80
N TRP A 143 1.35 -14.47 -8.69
CA TRP A 143 -0.08 -14.72 -8.76
C TRP A 143 -0.36 -16.20 -9.00
N CYS A 144 -1.52 -16.63 -8.50
CA CYS A 144 -2.08 -17.96 -8.71
C CYS A 144 -3.49 -17.81 -9.28
N ALA A 145 -3.75 -18.52 -10.38
CA ALA A 145 -5.08 -18.68 -10.96
C ALA A 145 -5.45 -20.16 -10.96
N ILE A 146 -6.54 -20.48 -10.26
CA ILE A 146 -7.05 -21.83 -10.06
C ILE A 146 -8.28 -21.97 -10.94
N PHE A 147 -8.19 -22.86 -11.92
CA PHE A 147 -9.28 -23.25 -12.80
C PHE A 147 -9.79 -24.64 -12.39
N ALA A 148 -10.95 -25.05 -12.90
CA ALA A 148 -11.50 -26.37 -12.61
C ALA A 148 -10.63 -27.54 -13.11
N ASP A 149 -9.76 -27.31 -14.10
CA ASP A 149 -8.95 -28.32 -14.75
C ASP A 149 -7.43 -28.16 -14.54
N ARG A 150 -6.98 -27.04 -13.97
CA ARG A 150 -5.55 -26.74 -13.77
C ARG A 150 -5.32 -25.62 -12.77
N ILE A 151 -4.08 -25.53 -12.31
CA ILE A 151 -3.54 -24.41 -11.52
C ILE A 151 -2.45 -23.75 -12.37
N GLU A 152 -2.50 -22.42 -12.48
CA GLU A 152 -1.45 -21.61 -13.10
C GLU A 152 -0.84 -20.70 -12.03
N MET A 153 0.48 -20.74 -11.88
CA MET A 153 1.21 -19.91 -10.93
C MET A 153 2.45 -19.34 -11.60
N HIS A 154 2.68 -18.05 -11.38
CA HIS A 154 3.85 -17.35 -11.91
C HIS A 154 4.38 -16.34 -10.91
N SER A 155 5.70 -16.25 -10.82
CA SER A 155 6.38 -15.21 -10.06
C SER A 155 6.65 -13.97 -10.89
N THR A 156 6.71 -12.82 -10.22
CA THR A 156 7.18 -11.55 -10.79
C THR A 156 8.63 -11.66 -11.28
N SER A 157 9.46 -12.48 -10.63
CA SER A 157 10.83 -12.78 -11.05
C SER A 157 10.91 -13.53 -12.37
N GLU A 158 10.05 -14.53 -12.59
CA GLU A 158 9.94 -15.22 -13.88
C GLU A 158 9.43 -14.28 -14.97
N ALA A 159 8.43 -13.45 -14.67
CA ALA A 159 7.91 -12.46 -15.61
C ALA A 159 8.98 -11.43 -16.01
N LEU A 160 9.76 -10.94 -15.04
CA LEU A 160 10.89 -10.04 -15.28
C LEU A 160 11.97 -10.73 -16.11
N SER A 161 12.35 -11.96 -15.77
CA SER A 161 13.34 -12.75 -16.53
C SER A 161 12.89 -12.95 -17.98
N ALA A 162 11.62 -13.29 -18.20
CA ALA A 162 11.04 -13.42 -19.53
C ALA A 162 11.05 -12.10 -20.30
N ALA A 163 10.75 -10.97 -19.66
CA ALA A 163 10.78 -9.65 -20.28
C ALA A 163 12.21 -9.24 -20.67
N LEU A 164 13.19 -9.50 -19.80
CA LEU A 164 14.61 -9.24 -20.09
C LEU A 164 15.14 -10.15 -21.20
N GLY A 165 14.70 -11.42 -21.24
CA GLY A 165 15.06 -12.38 -22.28
C GLY A 165 14.47 -12.07 -23.66
N GLN A 166 13.45 -11.20 -23.74
CA GLN A 166 12.84 -10.77 -25.01
C GLN A 166 13.66 -9.69 -25.75
N SER A 167 14.77 -9.19 -25.16
CA SER A 167 15.62 -8.15 -25.76
C SER A 167 17.10 -8.57 -25.85
N ALA A 168 17.43 -9.32 -26.89
CA ALA A 168 18.65 -9.06 -27.67
C ALA A 168 18.50 -9.43 -29.17
N PRO A 169 17.71 -8.68 -29.95
CA PRO A 169 17.96 -8.51 -31.38
C PRO A 169 18.73 -7.21 -31.63
N SER A 170 19.79 -7.29 -32.43
CA SER A 170 20.62 -6.20 -32.94
C SER A 170 19.82 -4.98 -33.45
N ASP A 171 20.22 -3.77 -33.05
CA ASP A 171 19.88 -2.50 -33.71
C ASP A 171 20.20 -2.53 -35.22
N PRO A 172 19.58 -1.68 -36.09
CA PRO A 172 18.20 -1.15 -36.16
C PRO A 172 17.71 -1.24 -37.67
N PRO A 173 16.64 -0.60 -38.23
CA PRO A 173 16.18 0.80 -38.07
C PRO A 173 14.69 0.99 -37.70
N HIS A 174 14.50 1.90 -36.75
CA HIS A 174 13.31 2.68 -36.36
C HIS A 174 12.04 2.57 -37.23
N LEU A 175 10.99 2.02 -36.62
CA LEU A 175 9.59 2.37 -36.85
C LEU A 175 8.85 2.20 -35.52
N GLU A 176 9.34 2.89 -34.49
CA GLU A 176 8.61 3.04 -33.24
C GLU A 176 7.44 4.00 -33.47
N ARG A 177 6.27 3.62 -32.96
CA ARG A 177 5.18 4.55 -32.67
C ARG A 177 5.67 5.44 -31.55
N ASP A 178 6.28 6.54 -31.94
CA ASP A 178 7.12 7.35 -31.07
C ASP A 178 6.25 8.23 -30.14
N ALA A 179 6.42 8.05 -28.83
CA ALA A 179 5.84 8.90 -27.79
C ALA A 179 6.35 10.35 -27.86
N TRP A 180 7.29 10.62 -28.76
CA TRP A 180 7.93 11.91 -29.04
C TRP A 180 7.46 12.60 -30.33
N THR A 181 6.33 12.19 -30.92
CA THR A 181 5.79 12.90 -32.10
C THR A 181 5.46 14.35 -31.74
N GLU A 182 6.24 15.31 -32.25
CA GLU A 182 6.01 16.74 -32.05
C GLU A 182 4.64 17.18 -32.61
N TYR A 183 3.92 17.98 -31.82
CA TYR A 183 2.69 18.63 -32.29
C TYR A 183 3.06 19.90 -33.07
N PRO A 184 2.69 20.04 -34.37
CA PRO A 184 3.12 21.18 -35.19
C PRO A 184 2.73 22.55 -34.63
N ALA A 185 1.63 22.63 -33.89
CA ALA A 185 1.15 23.86 -33.24
C ALA A 185 1.77 24.12 -31.86
N HIS A 186 2.42 23.12 -31.26
CA HIS A 186 2.99 23.18 -29.91
C HIS A 186 4.35 22.46 -29.88
N PRO A 187 5.41 23.03 -30.49
CA PRO A 187 6.72 22.40 -30.59
C PRO A 187 7.34 22.11 -29.21
N LEU A 188 8.17 21.07 -29.12
CA LEU A 188 8.88 20.74 -27.87
C LEU A 188 9.81 21.87 -27.42
N ALA A 189 10.31 22.68 -28.36
CA ALA A 189 11.17 23.83 -28.07
C ALA A 189 10.47 24.88 -27.20
N ASP A 190 9.19 25.14 -27.43
CA ASP A 190 8.41 26.14 -26.68
C ASP A 190 8.13 25.66 -25.25
N TRP A 191 7.84 24.36 -25.09
CA TRP A 191 7.73 23.73 -23.79
C TRP A 191 9.05 23.77 -23.02
N LYS A 192 10.17 23.41 -23.67
CA LYS A 192 11.51 23.45 -23.06
C LYS A 192 11.91 24.87 -22.67
N TYR A 193 11.58 25.87 -23.48
CA TYR A 193 11.82 27.27 -23.18
C TYR A 193 11.08 27.72 -21.92
N GLN A 194 9.82 27.32 -21.77
CA GLN A 194 9.02 27.66 -20.59
C GLN A 194 9.45 26.89 -19.34
N ILE A 195 9.89 25.64 -19.47
CA ILE A 195 10.52 24.90 -18.37
C ILE A 195 11.82 25.62 -17.95
N ALA A 196 12.64 26.04 -18.91
CA ALA A 196 13.90 26.72 -18.65
C ALA A 196 13.72 28.10 -18.01
N ASN A 197 12.61 28.78 -18.30
CA ASN A 197 12.25 30.06 -17.72
C ASN A 197 11.31 29.95 -16.51
N ASP A 198 10.99 28.73 -16.07
CA ASP A 198 10.10 28.41 -14.95
C ASP A 198 8.63 28.85 -15.14
N ASP A 199 8.22 29.15 -16.37
CA ASP A 199 6.84 29.51 -16.77
C ASP A 199 5.87 28.32 -16.71
N THR A 200 6.38 27.09 -16.70
CA THR A 200 5.59 25.86 -16.54
C THR A 200 6.39 24.78 -15.83
N ARG A 201 5.70 23.95 -15.03
CA ARG A 201 6.25 22.70 -14.48
C ARG A 201 5.52 21.44 -14.97
N LEU A 202 4.53 21.63 -15.85
CA LEU A 202 3.76 20.55 -16.45
C LEU A 202 4.64 19.74 -17.43
N GLY A 203 4.43 18.42 -17.47
CA GLY A 203 4.98 17.57 -18.53
C GLY A 203 4.41 17.96 -19.90
N TYR A 204 5.13 17.67 -21.00
CA TYR A 204 4.79 18.16 -22.35
C TYR A 204 3.33 17.87 -22.77
N ARG A 205 2.76 16.72 -22.40
CA ARG A 205 1.36 16.38 -22.72
C ARG A 205 0.34 17.18 -21.92
N ASP A 206 0.58 17.39 -20.63
CA ASP A 206 -0.30 18.19 -19.76
C ASP A 206 -0.18 19.69 -20.11
N TRP A 207 1.01 20.11 -20.54
CA TRP A 207 1.29 21.44 -21.07
C TRP A 207 0.54 21.74 -22.38
N ILE A 208 0.34 20.72 -23.24
CA ILE A 208 -0.53 20.81 -24.43
C ILE A 208 -2.00 20.83 -24.00
N ALA A 209 -2.42 19.89 -23.13
CA ALA A 209 -3.80 19.77 -22.69
C ALA A 209 -4.31 21.07 -22.03
N ALA A 210 -3.49 21.71 -21.20
CA ALA A 210 -3.79 22.99 -20.58
C ALA A 210 -4.01 24.14 -21.59
N ARG A 211 -3.36 24.08 -22.77
CA ARG A 211 -3.53 25.08 -23.83
C ARG A 211 -4.72 24.82 -24.72
N VAL A 212 -5.02 23.55 -24.98
CA VAL A 212 -6.23 23.15 -25.71
C VAL A 212 -7.49 23.45 -24.89
N LEU A 213 -7.39 23.37 -23.56
CA LEU A 213 -8.49 23.67 -22.62
C LEU A 213 -8.56 25.14 -22.18
N GLY A 214 -7.58 25.96 -22.59
CA GLY A 214 -7.29 27.25 -21.97
C GLY A 214 -7.62 28.50 -22.79
N GLU A 215 -8.47 28.45 -23.83
CA GLU A 215 -8.97 29.69 -24.45
C GLU A 215 -10.20 30.23 -23.68
N PRO A 216 -10.09 31.36 -22.95
CA PRO A 216 -11.22 31.93 -22.24
C PRO A 216 -11.86 33.06 -23.05
N HIS A 217 -13.19 32.99 -23.12
CA HIS A 217 -14.05 34.06 -23.64
C HIS A 217 -14.15 35.18 -22.58
N ASP A 218 -13.94 36.42 -23.02
CA ASP A 218 -14.03 37.64 -22.20
C ASP A 218 -15.37 37.75 -21.44
N THR A 219 -15.32 38.24 -20.20
CA THR A 219 -16.20 39.34 -19.74
C THR A 219 -15.73 39.94 -18.41
N ALA A 220 -15.79 41.27 -18.34
CA ALA A 220 -15.41 42.12 -17.22
C ALA A 220 -16.64 42.70 -16.49
N GLY A 221 -16.44 43.13 -15.22
CA GLY A 221 -17.33 43.99 -14.41
C GLY A 221 -17.13 43.73 -12.90
N ASP A 222 -16.40 44.58 -12.15
CA ASP A 222 -16.84 45.78 -11.38
C ASP A 222 -17.88 45.45 -10.28
N THR A 223 -17.77 45.72 -8.97
CA THR A 223 -17.31 46.90 -8.20
C THR A 223 -17.11 46.57 -6.69
N ASP A 224 -16.40 47.48 -6.03
CA ASP A 224 -16.04 47.70 -4.62
C ASP A 224 -17.05 47.42 -3.47
N ALA A 225 -16.56 46.83 -2.37
CA ALA A 225 -16.99 47.10 -0.99
C ALA A 225 -15.90 46.66 0.02
N THR A 226 -15.46 47.60 0.85
CA THR A 226 -14.46 47.43 1.92
C THR A 226 -14.99 46.56 3.07
N SER A 227 -14.86 45.25 2.92
CA SER A 227 -14.76 44.30 4.03
C SER A 227 -13.27 44.11 4.37
N PRO A 228 -12.85 43.74 5.60
CA PRO A 228 -11.51 43.19 5.78
C PRO A 228 -11.35 42.07 4.75
N VAL A 229 -10.25 42.10 3.98
CA VAL A 229 -9.98 41.07 2.98
C VAL A 229 -10.16 39.73 3.69
N PRO A 230 -11.09 38.86 3.24
CA PRO A 230 -11.28 37.57 3.87
C PRO A 230 -9.92 36.87 3.95
N GLU A 231 -9.54 36.40 5.14
CA GLU A 231 -8.29 35.65 5.27
C GLU A 231 -8.36 34.50 4.27
N ALA A 232 -7.35 34.40 3.40
CA ALA A 232 -7.31 33.32 2.43
C ALA A 232 -7.11 32.00 3.19
N PRO A 233 -7.91 30.96 2.91
CA PRO A 233 -7.70 29.67 3.53
C PRO A 233 -6.35 29.10 3.11
N GLY A 234 -5.57 28.64 4.09
CA GLY A 234 -4.33 27.89 3.92
C GLY A 234 -4.54 26.40 4.13
N LEU A 235 -3.57 25.59 3.72
CA LEU A 235 -3.54 24.14 3.94
C LEU A 235 -2.76 23.83 5.23
N TYR A 236 -3.30 22.98 6.10
CA TYR A 236 -2.70 22.64 7.39
C TYR A 236 -2.65 21.13 7.60
N LEU A 237 -1.61 20.68 8.31
CA LEU A 237 -1.43 19.31 8.79
C LEU A 237 -1.56 19.31 10.31
N HIS A 238 -2.41 18.45 10.88
CA HIS A 238 -2.52 18.28 12.33
C HIS A 238 -2.25 16.83 12.73
N LEU A 239 -1.46 16.64 13.79
CA LEU A 239 -1.07 15.34 14.33
C LEU A 239 -1.85 15.03 15.61
N TYR A 240 -2.24 13.77 15.80
CA TYR A 240 -3.03 13.31 16.95
C TYR A 240 -2.43 12.06 17.59
N HIS A 241 -2.86 11.77 18.81
CA HIS A 241 -2.55 10.54 19.53
C HIS A 241 -1.06 10.32 19.84
N GLY A 242 -0.41 11.40 20.27
CA GLY A 242 1.03 11.43 20.58
C GLY A 242 1.40 10.62 21.82
N ARG A 243 2.39 9.73 21.69
CA ARG A 243 3.00 8.91 22.74
C ARG A 243 4.51 9.10 22.81
N LYS A 244 5.11 8.87 23.98
CA LYS A 244 6.57 9.08 24.19
C LYS A 244 7.40 7.86 23.80
N ASP A 245 6.77 6.71 23.84
CA ASP A 245 7.34 5.43 23.42
C ASP A 245 6.32 4.77 22.46
N PRO A 246 6.73 4.31 21.26
CA PRO A 246 5.82 3.67 20.31
C PRO A 246 5.16 2.40 20.87
N ASP A 247 5.80 1.74 21.84
CA ASP A 247 5.27 0.55 22.52
C ASP A 247 4.40 0.89 23.75
N GLU A 248 4.18 2.18 24.03
CA GLU A 248 3.39 2.63 25.17
C GLU A 248 1.90 2.26 25.01
N ASN A 249 1.37 1.50 25.95
CA ASN A 249 -0.06 1.22 26.01
C ASN A 249 -0.79 2.35 26.75
N LEU A 250 -1.52 3.17 26.00
CA LEU A 250 -2.28 4.30 26.56
C LEU A 250 -3.69 3.87 26.97
N GLU A 251 -4.09 4.25 28.19
CA GLU A 251 -5.49 4.09 28.64
C GLU A 251 -6.43 5.17 28.06
N ASP A 252 -5.88 6.23 27.47
CA ASP A 252 -6.58 7.32 26.79
C ASP A 252 -6.09 7.53 25.34
N TRP A 253 -6.52 8.63 24.71
CA TRP A 253 -6.20 8.94 23.32
C TRP A 253 -4.82 9.60 23.13
N GLY A 254 -3.98 9.73 24.17
CA GLY A 254 -2.66 10.36 24.06
C GLY A 254 -2.67 11.88 23.93
N SER A 255 -1.51 12.45 23.61
CA SER A 255 -1.32 13.91 23.49
C SER A 255 -1.74 14.46 22.13
N GLU A 256 -2.30 15.66 22.12
CA GLU A 256 -2.57 16.42 20.89
C GLU A 256 -1.27 17.00 20.32
N GLY A 257 -1.12 16.95 19.00
CA GLY A 257 0.06 17.41 18.29
C GLY A 257 -0.04 18.83 17.75
N PRO A 258 0.98 19.29 17.01
CA PRO A 258 0.98 20.61 16.40
C PRO A 258 0.08 20.68 15.17
N VAL A 259 -0.53 21.84 14.96
CA VAL A 259 -1.13 22.22 13.66
C VAL A 259 -0.07 22.93 12.84
N ILE A 260 0.55 22.21 11.91
CA ILE A 260 1.64 22.67 11.07
C ILE A 260 1.06 23.32 9.80
N GLY A 261 1.44 24.57 9.56
CA GLY A 261 1.08 25.29 8.35
C GLY A 261 1.15 26.81 8.52
N PRO A 262 0.73 27.56 7.48
CA PRO A 262 0.17 27.05 6.22
C PRO A 262 1.20 26.35 5.33
N LEU A 263 0.77 25.34 4.59
CA LEU A 263 1.55 24.52 3.66
C LEU A 263 1.21 24.88 2.20
N ALA A 264 2.19 24.83 1.31
CA ALA A 264 1.99 24.97 -0.13
C ALA A 264 1.42 23.68 -0.76
N TYR A 265 1.86 22.53 -0.25
CA TYR A 265 1.26 21.23 -0.53
C TYR A 265 1.53 20.30 0.65
N VAL A 266 0.75 19.22 0.73
CA VAL A 266 1.07 18.05 1.53
C VAL A 266 0.65 16.80 0.76
N HIS A 267 1.51 15.79 0.78
CA HIS A 267 1.33 14.56 0.04
C HIS A 267 1.88 13.38 0.86
N THR A 268 1.02 12.40 1.11
CA THR A 268 1.44 11.14 1.74
C THR A 268 1.77 10.13 0.65
N THR A 269 2.99 9.60 0.67
CA THR A 269 3.48 8.61 -0.31
C THR A 269 3.60 7.25 0.37
N TYR A 270 2.88 6.24 -0.15
CA TYR A 270 2.94 4.83 0.29
C TYR A 270 2.87 4.59 1.81
N MET A 271 2.22 5.49 2.56
CA MET A 271 2.19 5.48 4.03
C MET A 271 3.58 5.42 4.70
N CYS A 272 4.63 5.89 4.03
CA CYS A 272 5.98 5.92 4.59
C CYS A 272 6.55 7.34 4.74
N ASP A 273 6.04 8.32 3.99
CA ASP A 273 6.44 9.73 4.11
C ASP A 273 5.22 10.64 4.05
N VAL A 274 5.18 11.67 4.92
CA VAL A 274 4.33 12.86 4.76
C VAL A 274 5.21 14.00 4.26
N LYS A 275 5.13 14.29 2.95
CA LYS A 275 5.94 15.32 2.27
C LYS A 275 5.15 16.61 2.17
N PHE A 276 5.79 17.74 2.40
CA PHE A 276 5.17 19.05 2.26
C PHE A 276 6.20 20.12 1.93
N ALA A 277 5.71 21.27 1.48
CA ALA A 277 6.50 22.48 1.43
C ALA A 277 5.82 23.59 2.21
N ALA A 278 6.61 24.41 2.90
CA ALA A 278 6.14 25.57 3.63
C ALA A 278 7.09 26.75 3.45
N ALA A 279 6.62 27.96 3.79
CA ALA A 279 7.47 29.14 3.80
C ALA A 279 8.58 29.01 4.87
N PRO A 280 9.74 29.67 4.70
CA PRO A 280 10.86 29.55 5.63
C PRO A 280 10.53 29.88 7.09
N ASP A 281 9.62 30.83 7.34
CA ASP A 281 9.15 31.21 8.69
C ASP A 281 8.28 30.13 9.34
N VAL A 282 7.45 29.43 8.55
CA VAL A 282 6.70 28.26 9.02
C VAL A 282 7.67 27.13 9.35
N MET A 283 8.66 26.87 8.50
CA MET A 283 9.69 25.87 8.77
C MET A 283 10.53 26.21 10.00
N ASP A 284 10.90 27.47 10.21
CA ASP A 284 11.65 27.91 11.39
C ASP A 284 10.81 27.73 12.68
N ARG A 285 9.50 27.99 12.59
CA ARG A 285 8.58 27.83 13.73
C ARG A 285 8.42 26.37 14.17
N PHE A 286 8.25 25.44 13.23
CA PHE A 286 7.92 24.04 13.55
C PHE A 286 9.13 23.09 13.46
N PHE A 287 10.17 23.45 12.71
CA PHE A 287 11.37 22.65 12.49
C PHE A 287 12.67 23.46 12.62
N PRO A 288 12.88 24.20 13.73
CA PRO A 288 14.02 25.10 13.88
C PRO A 288 15.37 24.39 13.79
N ALA A 289 15.48 23.15 14.31
CA ALA A 289 16.70 22.36 14.23
C ALA A 289 17.06 21.97 12.78
N VAL A 290 16.06 21.62 11.98
CA VAL A 290 16.22 21.29 10.56
C VAL A 290 16.68 22.54 9.79
N MET A 291 16.02 23.67 10.03
CA MET A 291 16.39 24.94 9.40
C MET A 291 17.80 25.38 9.76
N ALA A 292 18.20 25.25 11.03
CA ALA A 292 19.56 25.56 11.47
C ALA A 292 20.61 24.67 10.78
N GLU A 293 20.34 23.36 10.67
CA GLU A 293 21.22 22.42 9.97
C GLU A 293 21.35 22.78 8.48
N TRP A 294 20.23 23.05 7.82
CA TRP A 294 20.22 23.40 6.40
C TRP A 294 20.97 24.70 6.11
N CYS A 295 20.78 25.72 6.96
CA CYS A 295 21.53 26.96 6.89
C CYS A 295 23.04 26.70 7.05
N ALA A 296 23.43 25.92 8.06
CA ALA A 296 24.83 25.59 8.31
C ALA A 296 25.49 24.83 7.15
N ARG A 297 24.70 24.00 6.45
CA ARG A 297 25.15 23.20 5.30
C ARG A 297 25.03 23.91 3.96
N GLY A 298 24.43 25.11 3.92
CA GLY A 298 24.21 25.88 2.69
C GLY A 298 23.28 25.17 1.69
N LEU A 299 22.27 24.44 2.17
CA LEU A 299 21.35 23.70 1.30
C LEU A 299 20.38 24.63 0.57
N SER A 300 20.05 24.32 -0.69
CA SER A 300 19.21 25.17 -1.54
C SER A 300 17.82 25.46 -0.95
N ASN A 301 17.30 24.58 -0.10
CA ASN A 301 15.98 24.71 0.52
C ASN A 301 15.85 25.97 1.39
N VAL A 302 16.93 26.64 1.81
CA VAL A 302 16.87 27.87 2.63
C VAL A 302 16.82 29.16 1.82
N ALA A 303 17.13 29.10 0.52
CA ALA A 303 17.21 30.28 -0.35
C ALA A 303 15.94 30.50 -1.21
N GLY A 304 15.05 29.50 -1.24
CA GLY A 304 13.80 29.54 -2.00
C GLY A 304 12.63 30.13 -1.22
N PRO A 305 11.53 30.50 -1.91
CA PRO A 305 10.31 30.98 -1.26
C PRO A 305 9.57 29.88 -0.49
N LEU A 306 9.91 28.62 -0.76
CA LEU A 306 9.37 27.43 -0.10
C LEU A 306 10.51 26.47 0.23
N CYS A 307 10.31 25.75 1.31
CA CYS A 307 11.21 24.75 1.84
C CYS A 307 10.51 23.38 1.80
N ASP A 308 11.02 22.44 1.00
CA ASP A 308 10.50 21.07 0.96
C ASP A 308 11.02 20.24 2.13
N TRP A 309 10.12 19.60 2.87
CA TRP A 309 10.44 18.71 3.98
C TRP A 309 9.58 17.46 3.98
N ARG A 310 9.94 16.50 4.84
CA ARG A 310 9.17 15.28 5.06
C ARG A 310 9.21 14.88 6.52
N LEU A 311 8.10 14.32 6.99
CA LEU A 311 8.07 13.49 8.18
C LEU A 311 8.06 12.03 7.74
N THR A 312 8.87 11.21 8.39
CA THR A 312 8.89 9.76 8.11
C THR A 312 7.79 9.11 8.94
N ILE A 313 7.06 8.19 8.32
CA ILE A 313 6.15 7.30 9.02
C ILE A 313 6.93 6.02 9.35
N PHE A 314 7.04 5.71 10.63
CA PHE A 314 7.75 4.54 11.15
C PHE A 314 6.81 3.79 12.09
N ASP A 315 6.58 2.50 11.80
CA ASP A 315 5.72 1.63 12.61
C ASP A 315 4.33 2.25 12.86
N ASP A 316 3.71 2.74 11.77
CA ASP A 316 2.44 3.50 11.75
C ASP A 316 2.45 4.85 12.47
N TYR A 317 3.61 5.35 12.93
CA TYR A 317 3.73 6.64 13.61
C TYR A 317 4.43 7.73 12.80
N VAL A 318 3.91 8.96 12.89
CA VAL A 318 4.63 10.17 12.50
C VAL A 318 5.42 10.68 13.71
N GLU A 319 6.75 10.76 13.59
CA GLU A 319 7.59 11.37 14.63
C GLU A 319 7.67 12.89 14.44
N TYR A 320 7.40 13.63 15.52
CA TYR A 320 7.60 15.07 15.60
C TYR A 320 8.07 15.45 17.01
N ASP A 321 9.23 16.09 17.10
CA ASP A 321 9.82 16.59 18.36
C ASP A 321 9.94 15.50 19.45
N GLY A 322 10.29 14.27 19.05
CA GLY A 322 10.43 13.13 19.95
C GLY A 322 9.12 12.52 20.44
N ILE A 323 7.98 12.89 19.83
CA ILE A 323 6.66 12.30 20.09
C ILE A 323 6.20 11.53 18.85
N TYR A 324 5.61 10.35 19.08
CA TYR A 324 5.09 9.46 18.05
C TYR A 324 3.58 9.61 17.94
N TYR A 325 3.09 10.12 16.81
CA TYR A 325 1.67 10.40 16.58
C TYR A 325 1.05 9.32 15.69
N GLY A 326 -0.03 8.70 16.15
CA GLY A 326 -0.70 7.60 15.44
C GLY A 326 -1.60 8.05 14.29
N ASP A 327 -2.14 9.27 14.35
CA ASP A 327 -3.05 9.80 13.33
C ASP A 327 -2.61 11.19 12.86
N TRP A 328 -2.94 11.53 11.61
CA TRP A 328 -2.79 12.88 11.08
C TRP A 328 -3.91 13.23 10.12
N THR A 329 -4.20 14.52 10.00
CA THR A 329 -5.21 15.02 9.06
C THR A 329 -4.74 16.26 8.32
N VAL A 330 -5.25 16.43 7.10
CA VAL A 330 -4.99 17.58 6.24
C VAL A 330 -6.30 18.32 6.02
N PHE A 331 -6.30 19.63 6.23
CA PHE A 331 -7.50 20.44 6.07
C PHE A 331 -7.16 21.86 5.59
N ALA A 332 -8.13 22.49 4.92
CA ALA A 332 -8.08 23.90 4.59
C ALA A 332 -8.82 24.71 5.65
N ALA A 333 -8.22 25.80 6.11
CA ALA A 333 -8.81 26.73 7.07
C ALA A 333 -8.17 28.11 6.95
N THR A 334 -8.84 29.15 7.44
CA THR A 334 -8.22 30.45 7.69
C THR A 334 -7.36 30.42 8.96
N PRO A 335 -6.32 31.27 9.10
CA PRO A 335 -5.56 31.41 10.34
C PRO A 335 -6.46 31.60 11.57
N SER A 336 -7.51 32.44 11.45
CA SER A 336 -8.47 32.66 12.53
C SER A 336 -9.25 31.39 12.90
N GLU A 337 -9.68 30.58 11.93
CA GLU A 337 -10.35 29.30 12.19
C GLU A 337 -9.42 28.27 12.84
N VAL A 338 -8.12 28.26 12.47
CA VAL A 338 -7.11 27.42 13.13
C VAL A 338 -6.96 27.85 14.58
N ASP A 339 -6.80 29.15 14.83
CA ASP A 339 -6.70 29.69 16.17
C ASP A 339 -7.96 29.37 16.98
N GLU A 340 -9.17 29.60 16.46
CA GLU A 340 -10.41 29.26 17.17
C GLU A 340 -10.56 27.77 17.48
N ARG A 341 -10.25 26.92 16.50
CA ARG A 341 -10.41 25.46 16.62
C ARG A 341 -9.41 24.85 17.60
N PHE A 342 -8.21 25.42 17.70
CA PHE A 342 -7.10 24.86 18.47
C PHE A 342 -6.61 25.77 19.63
N ALA A 343 -7.24 26.92 19.88
CA ALA A 343 -6.94 27.84 21.00
C ALA A 343 -7.10 27.22 22.39
N LYS A 344 -7.71 26.04 22.52
CA LYS A 344 -7.82 25.33 23.80
C LYS A 344 -6.53 24.64 24.25
N VAL A 345 -5.49 24.60 23.42
CA VAL A 345 -4.27 23.83 23.72
C VAL A 345 -3.25 24.60 24.58
N ALA A 346 -3.36 25.92 24.73
CA ALA A 346 -2.37 26.72 25.47
C ALA A 346 -2.69 26.99 26.96
N LYS A 347 -3.78 26.44 27.52
CA LYS A 347 -4.23 26.76 28.90
C LYS A 347 -4.25 25.59 29.90
N ALA A 348 -3.66 24.45 29.54
CA ALA A 348 -3.54 23.29 30.41
C ALA A 348 -2.11 22.71 30.44
N ALA A 349 -1.10 23.59 30.43
CA ALA A 349 0.28 23.25 30.81
C ALA A 349 0.51 23.54 32.29
#